data_AF-A0A6I3KUM4-F1
#
_entry.id   AF-A0A6I3KUM4-F1
#
_cell.length_a   1.000
_cell.length_b   1.000
_cell.length_c   1.000
_cell.angle_alpha   90.00
_cell.angle_beta   90.00
_cell.angle_gamma   90.00
#
_symmetry.space_group_name_H-M   'P 1'
#
loop_
_entity.id
_entity.type
_entity.pdbx_description
1 polymer ?
#
loop_
_entity_poly.entity_id
_entity_poly.type
_entity_poly.pdbx_seq_one_letter_code
_entity_poly.pdbx_strand_id
1 'polypeptide(L)'
;MTVDLSFFRSETSQRLRAEGRVEGRVQTLIDAILRSLRARGIEVSQEARQRIESCRELDTLDAWFDRSLTASSITEIFDKEG
;
A
#
# COMPACT_ATOMS: atom_id res chain seq x y z
N MET A 1 20.39 -24.76 19.24
CA MET A 1 19.94 -25.05 17.86
C MET A 1 20.67 -24.11 16.92
N THR A 2 21.60 -24.64 16.11
CA THR A 2 22.21 -23.87 15.02
C THR A 2 21.23 -23.86 13.86
N VAL A 3 20.69 -22.69 13.52
CA VAL A 3 19.84 -22.56 12.33
C VAL A 3 20.73 -22.73 11.11
N ASP A 4 20.41 -23.69 10.25
CA ASP A 4 21.14 -23.88 9.00
C ASP A 4 20.89 -22.67 8.07
N LEU A 5 21.96 -21.94 7.78
CA LEU A 5 21.91 -20.73 6.96
C LEU A 5 21.59 -21.02 5.49
N SER A 6 21.71 -22.29 5.06
CA SER A 6 21.30 -22.74 3.72
C SER A 6 19.79 -22.53 3.49
N PHE A 7 18.98 -22.67 4.54
CA PHE A 7 17.54 -22.42 4.52
C PHE A 7 17.25 -21.02 3.99
N PHE A 8 17.96 -20.00 4.48
CA PHE A 8 17.79 -18.60 4.09
C PHE A 8 18.25 -18.29 2.67
N ARG A 9 18.98 -19.19 2.00
CA ARG A 9 19.48 -19.01 0.63
C ARG A 9 18.73 -19.82 -0.42
N SER A 10 17.89 -20.78 0.01
CA SER A 10 17.04 -21.59 -0.87
C SER A 10 16.09 -20.74 -1.75
N GLU A 11 15.69 -21.29 -2.90
CA GLU A 11 14.72 -20.64 -3.80
C GLU A 11 13.40 -20.32 -3.08
N THR A 12 12.92 -21.21 -2.22
CA THR A 12 11.72 -20.99 -1.39
C THR A 12 11.88 -19.75 -0.50
N SER A 13 13.03 -19.61 0.17
CA SER A 13 13.32 -18.43 0.98
C SER A 13 13.50 -17.16 0.17
N GLN A 14 13.93 -17.24 -1.10
CA GLN A 14 13.98 -16.09 -1.99
C GLN A 14 12.58 -15.67 -2.44
N ARG A 15 11.71 -16.64 -2.77
CA ARG A 15 10.31 -16.40 -3.15
C ARG A 15 9.51 -15.77 -2.01
N LEU A 16 9.61 -16.32 -0.80
CA LEU A 16 8.94 -15.76 0.39
C LEU A 16 9.38 -14.32 0.68
N ARG A 17 10.67 -13.99 0.48
CA ARG A 17 11.13 -12.59 0.60
C ARG A 17 10.60 -11.70 -0.50
N ALA A 18 10.46 -12.21 -1.72
CA ALA A 18 9.88 -11.44 -2.82
C ALA A 18 8.41 -11.12 -2.55
N GLU A 19 7.63 -12.11 -2.12
CA GLU A 19 6.23 -11.95 -1.69
C GLU A 19 6.13 -10.94 -0.55
N GLY A 20 6.91 -11.11 0.53
CA GLY A 20 6.92 -10.18 1.66
C GLY A 20 7.34 -8.75 1.30
N ARG A 21 8.18 -8.56 0.28
CA ARG A 21 8.51 -7.21 -0.23
C ARG A 21 7.32 -6.57 -0.95
N VAL A 22 6.55 -7.35 -1.71
CA VAL A 22 5.35 -6.85 -2.40
C VAL A 22 4.28 -6.48 -1.38
N GLU A 23 4.01 -7.35 -0.42
CA GLU A 23 3.06 -7.09 0.67
C GLU A 23 3.49 -5.86 1.50
N GLY A 24 4.78 -5.75 1.82
CA GLY A 24 5.32 -4.60 2.53
C GLY A 24 5.15 -3.28 1.76
N ARG A 25 5.30 -3.30 0.43
CA ARG A 25 5.04 -2.13 -0.42
C ARG A 25 3.56 -1.73 -0.41
N VAL A 26 2.67 -2.71 -0.56
CA VAL A 26 1.20 -2.48 -0.50
C VAL A 26 0.83 -1.80 0.82
N GLN A 27 1.25 -2.36 1.95
CA GLN A 27 0.92 -1.80 3.26
C GLN A 27 1.52 -0.40 3.46
N THR A 28 2.75 -0.18 2.98
CA THR A 28 3.41 1.13 3.08
C THR A 28 2.66 2.20 2.29
N LEU A 29 2.18 1.88 1.08
CA LEU A 29 1.40 2.82 0.27
C LEU A 29 0.03 3.13 0.91
N ILE A 30 -0.67 2.11 1.41
CA ILE A 30 -1.92 2.27 2.15
C ILE A 30 -1.73 3.25 3.33
N ASP A 31 -0.70 3.01 4.15
CA ASP A 31 -0.40 3.86 5.31
C ASP A 31 -0.02 5.28 4.88
N ALA A 32 0.72 5.43 3.77
CA ALA A 32 1.13 6.72 3.23
C ALA A 32 -0.07 7.54 2.73
N ILE A 33 -1.01 6.92 2.01
CA ILE A 33 -2.26 7.56 1.55
C ILE A 33 -3.10 8.01 2.75
N LEU A 34 -3.32 7.14 3.73
CA LEU A 34 -4.13 7.51 4.90
C LEU A 34 -3.46 8.63 5.73
N ARG A 35 -2.13 8.62 5.79
CA ARG A 35 -1.35 9.66 6.48
C ARG A 35 -1.41 11.00 5.74
N SER A 36 -1.27 11.02 4.41
CA SER A 36 -1.34 12.25 3.62
C SER A 36 -2.71 12.89 3.75
N LEU A 37 -3.79 12.11 3.69
CA LEU A 37 -5.15 12.61 3.86
C LEU A 37 -5.40 13.21 5.23
N ARG A 38 -4.93 12.54 6.28
CA ARG A 38 -4.99 13.08 7.63
C ARG A 38 -4.20 14.40 7.76
N ALA A 39 -3.00 14.47 7.18
CA ALA A 39 -2.17 15.67 7.22
C ALA A 39 -2.84 16.87 6.51
N ARG A 40 -3.70 16.59 5.54
CA ARG A 40 -4.47 17.59 4.78
C ARG A 40 -5.83 17.91 5.40
N GLY A 41 -6.19 17.25 6.50
CA GLY A 41 -7.49 17.43 7.14
C GLY A 41 -8.67 16.86 6.34
N ILE A 42 -8.41 15.94 5.41
CA ILE A 42 -9.46 15.27 4.63
C ILE A 42 -10.03 14.13 5.47
N GLU A 43 -11.33 14.20 5.74
CA GLU A 43 -12.03 13.16 6.48
C GLU A 43 -12.17 11.91 5.62
N VAL A 44 -11.68 10.79 6.14
CA VAL A 44 -11.73 9.48 5.46
C VAL A 44 -12.86 8.67 6.07
N SER A 45 -13.93 8.43 5.32
CA SER A 45 -15.02 7.56 5.75
C SER A 45 -14.53 6.13 5.96
N GLN A 46 -15.25 5.35 6.79
CA GLN A 46 -14.91 3.95 7.01
C GLN A 46 -14.91 3.13 5.72
N GLU A 47 -15.83 3.43 4.80
CA GLU A 47 -15.96 2.78 3.49
C GLU A 47 -14.74 3.08 2.61
N ALA A 48 -14.32 4.36 2.55
CA ALA A 48 -13.14 4.76 1.81
C ALA A 48 -11.87 4.12 2.37
N ARG A 49 -11.75 4.05 3.71
CA ARG A 49 -10.65 3.37 4.37
C ARG A 49 -10.60 1.88 4.03
N GLN A 50 -11.72 1.18 4.11
CA GLN A 50 -11.78 -0.24 3.73
C GLN A 50 -11.43 -0.46 2.26
N ARG A 51 -11.86 0.45 1.37
CA ARG A 51 -11.49 0.40 -0.05
C ARG A 51 -9.98 0.53 -0.27
N ILE A 52 -9.32 1.43 0.46
CA ILE A 52 -7.86 1.59 0.41
C ILE A 52 -7.16 0.35 0.99
N GLU A 53 -7.58 -0.11 2.17
CA GLU A 53 -6.97 -1.25 2.87
C GLU A 53 -7.17 -2.60 2.15
N SER A 54 -8.20 -2.74 1.33
CA SER A 54 -8.47 -3.96 0.54
C SER A 54 -7.77 -3.98 -0.82
N CYS A 55 -7.23 -2.85 -1.29
CA CYS A 55 -6.52 -2.79 -2.56
C CYS A 55 -5.19 -3.56 -2.47
N ARG A 56 -4.89 -4.36 -3.50
CA ARG A 56 -3.64 -5.13 -3.63
C ARG A 56 -2.86 -4.80 -4.91
N GLU A 57 -3.43 -3.94 -5.75
CA GLU A 57 -2.79 -3.49 -6.99
C GLU A 57 -1.89 -2.31 -6.69
N LEU A 58 -0.57 -2.51 -6.84
CA LEU A 58 0.43 -1.49 -6.57
C LEU A 58 0.25 -0.25 -7.45
N ASP A 59 0.01 -0.42 -8.75
CA ASP A 59 -0.16 0.71 -9.67
C ASP A 59 -1.37 1.59 -9.28
N THR A 60 -2.45 0.96 -8.82
CA THR A 60 -3.63 1.68 -8.31
C THR A 60 -3.30 2.43 -7.02
N LEU A 61 -2.56 1.80 -6.10
CA LEU A 61 -2.13 2.44 -4.85
C LEU A 61 -1.14 3.59 -5.08
N ASP A 62 -0.21 3.45 -6.02
CA ASP A 62 0.73 4.52 -6.39
C ASP A 62 -0.02 5.73 -6.99
N ALA A 63 -0.97 5.49 -7.90
CA ALA A 63 -1.80 6.57 -8.44
C ALA A 63 -2.64 7.26 -7.36
N TRP A 64 -3.20 6.50 -6.41
CA TRP A 64 -3.91 7.06 -5.27
C TRP A 64 -2.99 7.85 -4.34
N PHE A 65 -1.76 7.39 -4.14
CA PHE A 65 -0.77 8.11 -3.36
C PHE A 65 -0.44 9.46 -4.01
N ASP A 66 -0.13 9.49 -5.31
CA ASP A 66 0.18 10.73 -6.02
C ASP A 66 -0.98 11.73 -5.95
N ARG A 67 -2.22 11.25 -6.14
CA ARG A 67 -3.42 12.10 -6.02
C ARG A 67 -3.65 12.56 -4.59
N SER A 68 -3.35 11.74 -3.58
CA SER A 68 -3.52 12.14 -2.18
C SER A 68 -2.67 13.36 -1.79
N LEU A 69 -1.63 13.68 -2.56
CA LEU A 69 -0.79 14.86 -2.36
C LEU A 69 -1.46 16.17 -2.80
N THR A 70 -2.37 16.12 -3.79
CA THR A 70 -3.02 17.31 -4.38
C THR A 70 -4.55 17.34 -4.28
N ALA A 71 -5.21 16.19 -4.17
CA ALA A 71 -6.67 16.04 -4.08
C ALA A 71 -7.30 16.78 -2.90
N SER A 72 -8.35 17.58 -3.13
CA SER A 72 -9.06 18.31 -2.07
C SER A 72 -10.12 17.47 -1.37
N SER A 73 -10.40 16.27 -1.90
CA SER A 73 -11.43 15.36 -1.39
C SER A 73 -11.03 13.89 -1.57
N ILE A 74 -11.67 12.99 -0.81
CA ILE A 74 -11.46 11.54 -0.93
C ILE A 74 -11.89 11.00 -2.29
N THR A 75 -12.91 11.61 -2.91
CA THR A 75 -13.48 11.18 -4.18
C THR A 75 -12.50 11.38 -5.34
N GLU A 76 -11.77 12.50 -5.34
CA GLU A 76 -10.74 12.81 -6.34
C GLU A 76 -9.59 11.79 -6.37
N ILE A 77 -9.32 11.11 -5.25
CA ILE A 77 -8.28 10.08 -5.18
C ILE A 77 -8.71 8.83 -5.94
N PHE A 78 -9.97 8.44 -5.74
CA PHE A 78 -10.55 7.25 -6.36
C PHE A 78 -10.93 7.45 -7.82
N ASP A 79 -10.94 8.68 -8.30
CA ASP A 79 -11.34 8.99 -9.66
C ASP A 79 -10.33 8.37 -10.64
N LYS A 80 -10.77 7.42 -11.45
CA LYS A 80 -9.90 6.86 -12.49
C LYS A 80 -9.82 7.92 -13.58
N GLU A 81 -8.68 8.62 -13.70
CA GLU A 81 -8.34 9.14 -15.01
C GLU A 81 -8.40 7.97 -16.00
N GLY A 82 -9.25 8.13 -17.01
CA GLY A 82 -9.53 7.10 -18.02
C GLY A 82 -8.31 6.73 -18.84
#